data_AF-A0A7X6UH06-F1
#
_entry.id   AF-A0A7X6UH06-F1
#
_cell.length_a   1.000
_cell.length_b   1.000
_cell.length_c   1.000
_cell.angle_alpha   90.00
_cell.angle_beta   90.00
_cell.angle_gamma   90.00
#
_symmetry.space_group_name_H-M   'P 1'
#
loop_
_entity.id
_entity.type
_entity.pdbx_description
1 polymer ?
#
loop_
_entity_poly.entity_id
_entity_poly.type
_entity_poly.pdbx_seq_one_letter_code
_entity_poly.pdbx_strand_id
1 'polypeptide(L)'
;MRKIAFLLAALLISGLLLPGCAKADSEDQDGTKTESGSTQQTPDDTAGDKAGVGKAAEESYTTYLEAKDDLIIRLSEAVEDLPGAEMALTSMFDVIMVDLAMWPVAFLGHDEDTALMDMDDQGVEVVSYQVGDRESSITYQDEEGRETVFTGRYDDQADWYVFTRQVDG
;
A
#
# COMPACT_ATOMS: atom_id res chain seq x y z
N MET A 1 -23.15 15.47 23.44
CA MET A 1 -23.30 14.04 23.81
C MET A 1 -24.34 13.32 22.95
N ARG A 2 -25.66 13.49 23.14
CA ARG A 2 -26.68 12.73 22.36
C ARG A 2 -26.60 12.95 20.84
N LYS A 3 -26.37 14.19 20.38
CA LYS A 3 -26.28 14.52 18.94
C LYS A 3 -25.04 13.92 18.24
N ILE A 4 -23.95 13.74 18.98
CA ILE A 4 -22.70 13.16 18.47
C ILE A 4 -22.85 11.64 18.38
N ALA A 5 -23.49 11.02 19.37
CA ALA A 5 -23.84 9.60 19.32
C ALA A 5 -24.80 9.27 18.16
N PHE A 6 -25.74 10.15 17.84
CA PHE A 6 -26.63 10.00 16.68
C PHE A 6 -25.89 10.15 15.34
N LEU A 7 -24.90 11.04 15.25
CA LEU A 7 -24.09 11.22 14.04
C LEU A 7 -23.19 10.00 13.78
N LEU A 8 -22.56 9.45 14.82
CA LEU A 8 -21.73 8.24 14.70
C LEU A 8 -22.57 7.00 14.35
N ALA A 9 -23.76 6.87 14.95
CA ALA A 9 -24.68 5.79 14.61
C ALA A 9 -25.21 5.90 13.16
N ALA A 10 -25.49 7.12 12.68
CA ALA A 10 -25.93 7.33 11.30
C ALA A 10 -24.82 7.01 10.27
N LEU A 11 -23.58 7.34 10.60
CA LEU A 11 -22.43 7.09 9.72
C LEU A 11 -22.09 5.59 9.63
N LEU A 12 -22.23 4.85 10.74
CA LEU A 12 -22.11 3.39 10.77
C LEU A 12 -23.21 2.67 9.97
N ILE A 13 -24.45 3.19 10.00
CA ILE A 13 -25.57 2.57 9.26
C ILE A 13 -25.46 2.84 7.74
N SER A 14 -24.93 3.98 7.32
CA SER A 14 -24.73 4.29 5.89
C SER A 14 -23.68 3.41 5.21
N GLY A 15 -22.69 2.88 5.95
CA GLY A 15 -21.69 1.96 5.40
C GLY A 15 -22.19 0.54 5.14
N LEU A 16 -23.33 0.15 5.73
CA LEU A 16 -23.89 -1.21 5.67
C LEU A 16 -24.88 -1.42 4.50
N LEU A 17 -25.10 -0.41 3.65
CA LEU A 17 -26.11 -0.42 2.58
C LEU A 17 -25.53 -0.36 1.16
N LEU A 18 -24.33 -0.91 0.93
CA LEU A 18 -23.91 -1.28 -0.42
C LEU A 18 -24.27 -2.75 -0.67
N PRO A 19 -25.48 -3.08 -1.16
CA PRO A 19 -25.73 -4.40 -1.70
C PRO A 19 -24.85 -4.58 -2.93
N GLY A 20 -23.93 -5.54 -2.84
CA GLY A 20 -23.34 -6.14 -4.02
C GLY A 20 -24.45 -6.69 -4.92
N CYS A 21 -24.47 -6.23 -6.17
CA CYS A 21 -25.06 -6.92 -7.31
C CYS A 21 -23.87 -7.24 -8.22
N ALA A 22 -23.37 -8.48 -8.22
CA ALA A 22 -23.92 -9.61 -8.96
C ALA A 22 -23.90 -9.37 -10.48
N LYS A 23 -22.92 -10.03 -11.10
CA LYS A 23 -22.74 -10.36 -12.52
C LYS A 23 -24.06 -10.63 -13.23
N ALA A 24 -24.23 -10.03 -14.42
CA ALA A 24 -25.16 -10.48 -15.45
C ALA A 24 -24.40 -10.60 -16.78
N ASP A 25 -24.11 -11.84 -17.18
CA ASP A 25 -23.89 -12.20 -18.57
C ASP A 25 -25.27 -12.29 -19.26
N SER A 26 -25.40 -11.73 -20.47
CA SER A 26 -25.93 -12.37 -21.70
C SER A 26 -26.32 -11.32 -22.75
N GLU A 27 -25.60 -11.35 -23.89
CA GLU A 27 -26.06 -11.37 -25.31
C GLU A 27 -27.07 -10.28 -25.79
N ASP A 28 -26.97 -9.64 -26.97
CA ASP A 28 -26.35 -10.06 -28.23
C ASP A 28 -26.28 -8.89 -29.26
N GLN A 29 -25.34 -9.03 -30.21
CA GLN A 29 -25.28 -8.51 -31.61
C GLN A 29 -25.34 -6.99 -31.93
N ASP A 30 -24.28 -6.47 -32.58
CA ASP A 30 -24.22 -6.37 -34.05
C ASP A 30 -22.81 -5.96 -34.52
N GLY A 31 -22.38 -6.47 -35.67
CA GLY A 31 -20.98 -6.70 -36.02
C GLY A 31 -20.19 -5.53 -36.63
N THR A 32 -18.90 -5.80 -36.89
CA THR A 32 -18.27 -5.75 -38.23
C THR A 32 -16.77 -6.07 -38.10
N LYS A 33 -16.31 -7.01 -38.94
CA LYS A 33 -14.92 -7.38 -39.25
C LYS A 33 -13.97 -6.18 -39.37
N THR A 34 -12.72 -6.34 -38.91
CA THR A 34 -11.50 -6.18 -39.74
C THR A 34 -10.30 -6.85 -39.04
N GLU A 35 -9.64 -7.75 -39.76
CA GLU A 35 -8.33 -8.34 -39.45
C GLU A 35 -7.24 -7.25 -39.47
N SER A 36 -6.27 -7.33 -38.55
CA SER A 36 -4.84 -7.37 -38.93
C SER A 36 -4.00 -7.58 -37.67
N GLY A 37 -3.18 -8.63 -37.68
CA GLY A 37 -2.36 -9.01 -36.55
C GLY A 37 -1.24 -8.02 -36.22
N SER A 38 -0.89 -8.00 -34.94
CA SER A 38 0.49 -7.89 -34.49
C SER A 38 0.58 -8.63 -33.16
N THR A 39 0.97 -9.90 -33.24
CA THR A 39 1.43 -10.66 -32.08
C THR A 39 2.77 -10.06 -31.68
N GLN A 40 2.75 -9.04 -30.84
CA GLN A 40 3.97 -8.53 -30.24
C GLN A 40 4.35 -9.52 -29.14
N GLN A 41 5.31 -10.37 -29.50
CA GLN A 41 5.99 -11.30 -28.62
C GLN A 41 6.40 -10.56 -27.35
N THR A 42 5.80 -10.93 -26.23
CA THR A 42 6.41 -10.74 -24.91
C THR A 42 7.75 -11.48 -24.95
N PRO A 43 8.89 -10.82 -24.68
CA PRO A 43 10.11 -11.54 -24.38
C PRO A 43 9.85 -12.38 -23.13
N ASP A 44 9.83 -13.69 -23.33
CA ASP A 44 10.02 -14.69 -22.29
C ASP A 44 11.48 -14.58 -21.83
N ASP A 45 11.74 -13.64 -20.93
CA ASP A 45 13.00 -13.59 -20.20
C ASP A 45 12.90 -14.55 -19.02
N THR A 46 13.17 -15.81 -19.31
CA THR A 46 13.70 -16.76 -18.32
C THR A 46 15.07 -16.23 -17.84
N ALA A 47 15.04 -15.32 -16.88
CA ALA A 47 16.14 -14.94 -16.01
C ALA A 47 15.68 -15.21 -14.57
N GLY A 48 16.54 -15.84 -13.76
CA GLY A 48 16.17 -16.44 -12.47
C GLY A 48 15.24 -15.58 -11.61
N ASP A 49 14.29 -16.27 -10.98
CA ASP A 49 13.13 -15.86 -10.15
C ASP A 49 13.40 -14.79 -9.07
N LYS A 50 13.99 -13.66 -9.45
CA LYS A 50 14.16 -12.49 -8.59
C LYS A 50 12.92 -11.64 -8.76
N ALA A 51 12.19 -11.46 -7.67
CA ALA A 51 11.09 -10.52 -7.62
C ALA A 51 11.56 -9.15 -8.13
N GLY A 52 10.79 -8.50 -9.01
CA GLY A 52 11.01 -7.07 -9.30
C GLY A 52 10.76 -6.23 -8.04
N VAL A 53 11.19 -4.97 -8.04
CA VAL A 53 11.05 -4.06 -6.88
C VAL A 53 9.64 -4.11 -6.28
N GLY A 54 8.59 -4.11 -7.12
CA GLY A 54 7.21 -4.12 -6.63
C GLY A 54 6.80 -5.38 -5.89
N LYS A 55 7.10 -6.56 -6.45
CA LYS A 55 6.85 -7.83 -5.74
C LYS A 55 7.67 -7.91 -4.45
N ALA A 56 8.91 -7.44 -4.46
CA ALA A 56 9.74 -7.41 -3.25
C ALA A 56 9.20 -6.42 -2.20
N ALA A 57 8.63 -5.29 -2.62
CA ALA A 57 8.00 -4.29 -1.76
C ALA A 57 6.76 -4.87 -1.08
N GLU A 58 5.88 -5.51 -1.85
CA GLU A 58 4.69 -6.20 -1.34
C GLU A 58 5.08 -7.30 -0.32
N GLU A 59 5.99 -8.20 -0.69
CA GLU A 59 6.44 -9.29 0.19
C GLU A 59 7.07 -8.76 1.49
N SER A 60 7.89 -7.72 1.39
CA SER A 60 8.54 -7.09 2.56
C SER A 60 7.51 -6.40 3.46
N TYR A 61 6.53 -5.73 2.87
CA TYR A 61 5.49 -5.03 3.62
C TYR A 61 4.54 -6.02 4.33
N THR A 62 4.13 -7.10 3.66
CA THR A 62 3.37 -8.19 4.28
C THR A 62 4.12 -8.82 5.45
N THR A 63 5.41 -9.13 5.26
CA THR A 63 6.27 -9.68 6.32
C THR A 63 6.37 -8.72 7.51
N TYR A 64 6.48 -7.41 7.25
CA TYR A 64 6.47 -6.39 8.29
C TYR A 64 5.15 -6.36 9.06
N LEU A 65 4.00 -6.40 8.37
CA LEU A 65 2.69 -6.41 9.03
C LEU A 65 2.51 -7.62 9.94
N GLU A 66 2.90 -8.82 9.47
CA GLU A 66 2.86 -10.05 10.27
C GLU A 66 3.75 -9.94 11.52
N ALA A 67 4.99 -9.47 11.37
CA ALA A 67 5.92 -9.32 12.49
C ALA A 67 5.43 -8.29 13.52
N LYS A 68 4.80 -7.21 13.05
CA LYS A 68 4.23 -6.17 13.90
C LYS A 68 2.99 -6.68 14.64
N ASP A 69 2.10 -7.42 14.00
CA ASP A 69 0.93 -8.02 14.65
C ASP A 69 1.36 -8.99 15.75
N ASP A 70 2.36 -9.83 15.47
CA ASP A 70 3.00 -10.72 16.45
C ASP A 70 3.56 -9.95 17.67
N LEU A 71 4.22 -8.82 17.41
CA LEU A 71 4.74 -7.95 18.47
C LEU A 71 3.60 -7.36 19.31
N ILE A 72 2.53 -6.89 18.66
CA ILE A 72 1.39 -6.27 19.34
C ILE A 72 0.70 -7.27 20.27
N ILE A 73 0.52 -8.53 19.81
CA ILE A 73 -0.04 -9.61 20.62
C ILE A 73 0.82 -9.84 21.86
N ARG A 74 2.14 -10.03 21.69
CA ARG A 74 3.05 -10.30 22.81
C ARG A 74 3.10 -9.16 23.82
N LEU A 75 3.06 -7.91 23.34
CA LEU A 75 3.02 -6.73 24.21
C LEU A 75 1.69 -6.66 24.97
N SER A 76 0.58 -6.96 24.32
CA SER A 76 -0.74 -6.97 24.94
C SER A 76 -0.82 -8.02 26.05
N GLU A 77 -0.39 -9.26 25.77
CA GLU A 77 -0.30 -10.35 26.76
C GLU A 77 0.60 -9.97 27.95
N ALA A 78 1.76 -9.34 27.69
CA ALA A 78 2.66 -8.91 28.75
C ALA A 78 2.06 -7.81 29.65
N VAL A 79 1.23 -6.92 29.09
CA VAL A 79 0.56 -5.86 29.85
C VAL A 79 -0.60 -6.42 30.69
N GLU A 80 -1.35 -7.41 30.19
CA GLU A 80 -2.44 -8.04 30.95
C GLU A 80 -1.97 -8.64 32.28
N ASP A 81 -0.74 -9.16 32.31
CA ASP A 81 -0.12 -9.72 33.51
C ASP A 81 0.51 -8.66 34.45
N LEU A 82 0.46 -7.36 34.08
CA LEU A 82 1.06 -6.24 34.82
C LEU A 82 0.02 -5.16 35.17
N PRO A 83 -0.62 -5.28 36.35
CA PRO A 83 -1.60 -4.28 36.81
C PRO A 83 -0.99 -2.86 36.86
N GLY A 84 -1.64 -1.88 36.23
CA GLY A 84 -1.16 -0.50 36.18
C GLY A 84 -0.30 -0.15 34.96
N ALA A 85 -0.06 -1.09 34.05
CA ALA A 85 0.67 -0.87 32.80
C ALA A 85 -0.23 -0.52 31.60
N GLU A 86 -1.54 -0.31 31.80
CA GLU A 86 -2.52 -0.08 30.72
C GLU A 86 -2.20 1.20 29.92
N MET A 87 -1.62 2.20 30.60
CA MET A 87 -1.11 3.42 29.97
C MET A 87 -0.01 3.14 28.94
N ALA A 88 0.79 2.08 29.11
CA ALA A 88 1.86 1.73 28.18
C ALA A 88 1.32 1.30 26.80
N LEU A 89 0.13 0.71 26.73
CA LEU A 89 -0.54 0.38 25.46
C LEU A 89 -0.84 1.64 24.62
N THR A 90 -1.01 2.80 25.26
CA THR A 90 -1.21 4.06 24.54
C THR A 90 0.00 4.41 23.68
N SER A 91 1.22 4.07 24.11
CA SER A 91 2.43 4.29 23.30
C SER A 91 2.51 3.40 22.06
N MET A 92 1.71 2.33 21.99
CA MET A 92 1.66 1.48 20.80
C MET A 92 0.87 2.10 19.65
N PHE A 93 0.04 3.13 19.89
CA PHE A 93 -0.58 3.88 18.81
C PHE A 93 0.46 4.53 17.88
N ASP A 94 1.62 4.92 18.40
CA ASP A 94 2.70 5.47 17.58
C ASP A 94 3.24 4.43 16.59
N VAL A 95 3.20 3.14 16.95
CA VAL A 95 3.60 2.03 16.05
C VAL A 95 2.59 1.86 14.92
N ILE A 96 1.29 2.02 15.20
CA ILE A 96 0.23 1.96 14.18
C ILE A 96 0.39 3.09 13.17
N MET A 97 0.81 4.29 13.61
CA MET A 97 1.07 5.42 12.72
C MET A 97 2.22 5.17 11.75
N VAL A 98 3.13 4.23 12.03
CA VAL A 98 4.20 3.83 11.10
C VAL A 98 3.62 3.19 9.84
N ASP A 99 2.54 2.42 9.94
CA ASP A 99 1.91 1.80 8.77
C ASP A 99 1.38 2.87 7.81
N LEU A 100 0.72 3.88 8.37
CA LEU A 100 0.23 5.03 7.60
C LEU A 100 1.37 5.88 7.05
N ALA A 101 2.56 5.85 7.63
CA ALA A 101 3.71 6.49 7.02
C ALA A 101 4.31 5.66 5.87
N MET A 102 4.19 4.34 5.94
CA MET A 102 4.82 3.37 5.02
C MET A 102 3.93 2.94 3.86
N TRP A 103 2.63 3.29 3.87
CA TRP A 103 1.70 2.93 2.79
C TRP A 103 2.18 3.24 1.36
N PRO A 104 3.00 4.29 1.05
CA PRO A 104 3.42 4.54 -0.32
C PRO A 104 4.32 3.43 -0.89
N VAL A 105 4.95 2.63 -0.02
CA VAL A 105 5.71 1.44 -0.42
C VAL A 105 4.83 0.46 -1.20
N ALA A 106 3.51 0.42 -0.94
CA ALA A 106 2.59 -0.46 -1.64
C ALA A 106 2.45 -0.16 -3.14
N PHE A 107 2.76 1.06 -3.59
CA PHE A 107 2.71 1.42 -5.01
C PHE A 107 4.07 1.28 -5.69
N LEU A 108 5.13 1.05 -4.93
CA LEU A 108 6.49 1.15 -5.41
C LEU A 108 6.76 0.03 -6.41
N GLY A 109 7.04 0.37 -7.68
CA GLY A 109 7.24 -0.63 -8.74
C GLY A 109 5.97 -1.10 -9.43
N HIS A 110 4.81 -0.53 -9.11
CA HIS A 110 3.64 -0.57 -10.00
C HIS A 110 3.88 0.31 -11.23
N ASP A 111 3.04 0.17 -12.25
CA ASP A 111 3.04 1.15 -13.33
C ASP A 111 2.69 2.54 -12.80
N GLU A 112 3.25 3.57 -13.45
CA GLU A 112 3.14 4.95 -13.00
C GLU A 112 1.69 5.43 -12.97
N ASP A 113 0.90 5.10 -13.98
CA ASP A 113 -0.49 5.54 -14.08
C ASP A 113 -1.36 4.98 -12.93
N THR A 114 -1.21 3.70 -12.58
CA THR A 114 -1.96 3.09 -11.46
C THR A 114 -1.51 3.68 -10.14
N ALA A 115 -0.19 3.80 -9.92
CA ALA A 115 0.35 4.38 -8.69
C ALA A 115 -0.14 5.83 -8.47
N LEU A 116 -0.09 6.65 -9.51
CA LEU A 116 -0.54 8.05 -9.43
C LEU A 116 -2.04 8.15 -9.15
N MET A 117 -2.86 7.32 -9.81
CA MET A 117 -4.31 7.32 -9.62
C MET A 117 -4.69 6.95 -8.17
N ASP A 118 -4.10 5.89 -7.63
CA ASP A 118 -4.41 5.44 -6.26
C ASP A 118 -3.93 6.42 -5.18
N MET A 119 -2.86 7.17 -5.45
CA MET A 119 -2.33 8.18 -4.54
C MET A 119 -3.11 9.51 -4.59
N ASP A 120 -3.57 9.92 -5.78
CA ASP A 120 -4.42 11.10 -5.95
C ASP A 120 -5.78 10.92 -5.27
N ASP A 121 -6.38 9.73 -5.37
CA ASP A 121 -7.63 9.37 -4.67
C ASP A 121 -7.50 9.48 -3.13
N GLN A 122 -6.28 9.43 -2.60
CA GLN A 122 -5.97 9.60 -1.18
C GLN A 122 -5.48 11.02 -0.83
N GLY A 123 -5.53 11.95 -1.79
CA GLY A 123 -5.16 13.35 -1.60
C GLY A 123 -3.65 13.59 -1.49
N VAL A 124 -2.83 12.67 -1.99
CA VAL A 124 -1.37 12.80 -1.97
C VAL A 124 -0.85 13.27 -3.31
N GLU A 125 -0.23 14.45 -3.31
CA GLU A 125 0.40 15.02 -4.51
C GLU A 125 1.76 14.35 -4.74
N VAL A 126 1.86 13.56 -5.81
CA VAL A 126 3.11 12.94 -6.24
C VAL A 126 3.93 13.93 -7.07
N VAL A 127 5.15 14.19 -6.62
CA VAL A 127 6.12 15.09 -7.26
C VAL A 127 6.91 14.37 -8.35
N SER A 128 7.30 13.12 -8.08
CA SER A 128 8.00 12.29 -9.07
C SER A 128 7.82 10.81 -8.78
N TYR A 129 7.75 10.01 -9.84
CA TYR A 129 7.67 8.56 -9.77
C TYR A 129 8.67 7.96 -10.76
N GLN A 130 9.50 7.02 -10.31
CA GLN A 130 10.51 6.37 -11.13
C GLN A 130 10.46 4.86 -10.91
N VAL A 131 10.37 4.11 -12.00
CA VAL A 131 10.34 2.65 -11.99
C VAL A 131 11.57 2.10 -12.70
N GLY A 132 12.30 1.24 -12.01
CA GLY A 132 13.41 0.50 -12.58
C GLY A 132 13.57 -0.87 -11.94
N ASP A 133 14.29 -1.76 -12.63
CA ASP A 133 14.44 -3.14 -12.18
C ASP A 133 15.28 -3.28 -10.90
N ARG A 134 16.20 -2.34 -10.66
CA ARG A 134 17.11 -2.38 -9.50
C ARG A 134 16.89 -1.24 -8.52
N GLU A 135 16.16 -0.22 -8.94
CA GLU A 135 15.86 0.96 -8.14
C GLU A 135 14.55 1.57 -8.64
N SER A 136 13.63 1.82 -7.71
CA SER A 136 12.42 2.60 -7.96
C SER A 136 12.23 3.60 -6.82
N SER A 137 11.57 4.71 -7.11
CA SER A 137 11.34 5.76 -6.12
C SER A 137 10.01 6.49 -6.31
N ILE A 138 9.44 6.93 -5.20
CA ILE A 138 8.27 7.81 -5.15
C ILE A 138 8.64 9.03 -4.33
N THR A 139 8.42 10.21 -4.88
CA THR A 139 8.54 11.48 -4.16
C THR A 139 7.15 12.11 -4.08
N TYR A 140 6.72 12.48 -2.88
CA TYR A 140 5.44 13.14 -2.66
C TYR A 140 5.59 14.25 -1.62
N GLN A 141 4.64 15.19 -1.63
CA GLN A 141 4.56 16.25 -0.64
C GLN A 141 3.33 16.07 0.24
N ASP A 142 3.48 16.37 1.53
CA ASP A 142 2.34 16.50 2.43
C ASP A 142 1.68 17.89 2.33
N GLU A 143 0.57 18.08 3.04
CA GLU A 143 -0.16 19.36 3.05
C GLU A 143 0.67 20.55 3.57
N GLU A 144 1.77 20.28 4.29
CA GLU A 144 2.70 21.30 4.80
C GLU A 144 3.82 21.61 3.78
N GLY A 145 3.82 20.95 2.62
CA GLY A 145 4.81 21.07 1.57
C GLY A 145 6.12 20.34 1.89
N ARG A 146 6.15 19.46 2.90
CA ARG A 146 7.35 18.66 3.19
C ARG A 146 7.46 17.52 2.21
N GLU A 147 8.64 17.40 1.62
CA GLU A 147 8.94 16.34 0.69
C GLU A 147 9.30 15.05 1.43
N THR A 148 8.68 13.94 1.02
CA THR A 148 9.08 12.59 1.41
C THR A 148 9.47 11.80 0.18
N VAL A 149 10.59 11.11 0.26
CA VAL A 149 11.09 10.18 -0.76
C VAL A 149 11.05 8.77 -0.21
N PHE A 150 10.36 7.87 -0.90
CA PHE A 150 10.52 6.43 -0.75
C PHE A 150 11.39 5.88 -1.87
N THR A 151 12.32 5.00 -1.52
CA THR A 151 13.18 4.31 -2.48
C THR A 151 13.22 2.84 -2.15
N GLY A 152 13.07 1.99 -3.17
CA GLY A 152 13.39 0.57 -3.10
C GLY A 152 14.61 0.30 -3.98
N ARG A 153 15.72 -0.17 -3.40
CA ARG A 153 16.97 -0.39 -4.12
C ARG A 153 17.52 -1.79 -3.87
N TYR A 154 17.93 -2.47 -4.93
CA TYR A 154 18.60 -3.76 -4.83
C TYR A 154 19.95 -3.62 -4.13
N ASP A 155 20.15 -4.38 -3.07
CA ASP A 155 21.40 -4.51 -2.34
C ASP A 155 22.07 -5.85 -2.71
N ASP A 156 23.22 -5.76 -3.37
CA ASP A 156 23.98 -6.94 -3.82
C ASP A 156 24.58 -7.76 -2.67
N GLN A 157 24.76 -7.18 -1.48
CA GLN A 157 25.27 -7.90 -0.31
C GLN A 157 24.15 -8.69 0.38
N ALA A 158 22.95 -8.11 0.45
CA ALA A 158 21.77 -8.78 0.98
C ALA A 158 21.14 -9.76 -0.03
N ASP A 159 21.47 -9.60 -1.32
CA ASP A 159 20.80 -10.25 -2.45
C ASP A 159 19.27 -10.02 -2.41
N TRP A 160 18.87 -8.80 -2.01
CA TRP A 160 17.47 -8.40 -1.79
C TRP A 160 17.27 -6.89 -1.98
N TYR A 161 16.02 -6.42 -2.06
CA TYR A 161 15.73 -4.98 -2.08
C TYR A 161 15.66 -4.39 -0.67
N VAL A 162 16.25 -3.22 -0.50
CA VAL A 162 16.18 -2.43 0.72
C VAL A 162 15.29 -1.23 0.47
N PHE A 163 14.33 -1.01 1.35
CA PHE A 163 13.38 0.09 1.28
C PHE A 163 13.72 1.15 2.30
N THR A 164 13.77 2.41 1.87
CA THR A 164 14.10 3.55 2.73
C THR A 164 13.11 4.67 2.53
N ARG A 165 12.80 5.36 3.63
CA ARG A 165 12.06 6.63 3.66
C ARG A 165 13.00 7.75 4.06
N GLN A 166 12.99 8.84 3.32
CA GLN A 166 13.67 10.09 3.67
C GLN A 166 12.63 11.22 3.71
N VAL A 167 12.68 12.05 4.76
CA VAL A 167 11.76 13.18 4.95
C VAL A 167 12.62 14.43 5.09
N ASP A 168 12.33 15.46 4.29
CA ASP A 168 12.95 16.77 4.45
C ASP A 168 12.40 17.47 5.71
N GLY A 169 13.32 17.95 6.56
CA GLY A 169 13.05 18.51 7.88
C GLY A 169 13.09 20.02 7.93
#